data_AF-A0A1H9VJH7-F1
#
_entry.id   AF-A0A1H9VJH7-F1
#
_cell.length_a   1.000
_cell.length_b   1.000
_cell.length_c   1.000
_cell.angle_alpha   90.00
_cell.angle_beta   90.00
_cell.angle_gamma   90.00
#
_symmetry.space_group_name_H-M   'P 1'
#
loop_
_entity.id
_entity.type
_entity.pdbx_description
1 polymer ?
#
loop_
_entity_poly.entity_id
_entity_poly.type
_entity_poly.pdbx_seq_one_letter_code
_entity_poly.pdbx_strand_id
1 'polypeptide(L)'
;MKTYERLRKIKALDRYIESQMNQLEKLKSQALKINASSLQADKVQNGSRKKKDDLYIELLATQEDIEEYTVKALREKREFRKQIAEIEDSNARTLLQMVYIEQLPINEICERFDGISEPTYYVWLRKAEKLLED
;
A
#
# COMPACT_ATOMS: atom_id res chain seq x y z
N MET A 1 1.48 16.43 -12.99
CA MET A 1 1.01 15.03 -13.11
C MET A 1 -0.50 15.04 -13.25
N LYS A 2 -1.10 14.31 -14.20
CA LYS A 2 -2.57 14.37 -14.38
C LYS A 2 -3.30 13.60 -13.28
N THR A 3 -4.51 14.02 -12.91
CA THR A 3 -5.34 13.39 -11.85
C THR A 3 -5.41 11.87 -11.95
N TYR A 4 -5.70 11.35 -13.14
CA TYR A 4 -5.84 9.90 -13.35
C TYR A 4 -4.53 9.15 -13.10
N GLU A 5 -3.38 9.76 -13.35
CA GLU A 5 -2.06 9.15 -13.14
C GLU A 5 -1.76 9.04 -11.66
N ARG A 6 -2.04 10.11 -10.90
CA ARG A 6 -1.83 10.15 -9.46
C ARG A 6 -2.75 9.17 -8.74
N LEU A 7 -4.03 9.14 -9.10
CA LEU A 7 -4.98 8.16 -8.58
C LEU A 7 -4.57 6.72 -8.94
N ARG A 8 -4.13 6.48 -10.19
CA ARG A 8 -3.65 5.17 -10.62
C ARG A 8 -2.41 4.74 -9.82
N LYS A 9 -1.49 5.66 -9.55
CA LYS A 9 -0.29 5.40 -8.76
C LYS A 9 -0.65 5.00 -7.32
N ILE A 10 -1.56 5.73 -6.68
CA ILE A 10 -2.03 5.40 -5.32
C ILE A 10 -2.72 4.04 -5.28
N LYS A 11 -3.63 3.77 -6.23
CA LYS A 11 -4.28 2.45 -6.36
C LYS A 11 -3.29 1.32 -6.59
N ALA A 12 -2.23 1.57 -7.38
CA ALA A 12 -1.18 0.59 -7.60
C ALA A 12 -0.37 0.33 -6.32
N LEU A 13 -0.04 1.38 -5.55
CA LEU A 13 0.62 1.24 -4.26
C LEU A 13 -0.24 0.45 -3.27
N ASP A 14 -1.54 0.73 -3.18
CA ASP A 14 -2.46 0.00 -2.29
C ASP A 14 -2.51 -1.49 -2.63
N ARG A 15 -2.69 -1.84 -3.90
CA ARG A 15 -2.68 -3.24 -4.36
C ARG A 15 -1.34 -3.92 -4.12
N TYR A 16 -0.24 -3.18 -4.33
CA TYR A 16 1.10 -3.72 -4.10
C TYR A 16 1.29 -4.04 -2.62
N ILE A 17 0.97 -3.11 -1.72
CA ILE A 17 1.04 -3.31 -0.27
C ILE A 17 0.19 -4.50 0.16
N GLU A 18 -1.05 -4.60 -0.31
CA GLU A 18 -1.93 -5.73 0.01
C GLU A 18 -1.37 -7.07 -0.49
N SER A 19 -0.83 -7.10 -1.71
CA SER A 19 -0.17 -8.28 -2.27
C SER A 19 1.04 -8.71 -1.44
N GLN A 20 1.91 -7.76 -1.06
CA GLN A 20 3.08 -8.03 -0.22
C GLN A 20 2.68 -8.53 1.17
N MET A 21 1.66 -7.93 1.80
CA MET A 21 1.14 -8.40 3.09
C MET A 21 0.59 -9.83 3.01
N ASN A 22 -0.14 -10.16 1.94
CA ASN A 22 -0.65 -11.50 1.71
C ASN A 22 0.47 -12.52 1.46
N GLN A 23 1.54 -12.13 0.75
CA GLN A 23 2.72 -12.98 0.56
C GLN A 23 3.43 -13.25 1.89
N LEU A 24 3.59 -12.21 2.72
CA LEU A 24 4.20 -12.32 4.05
C LEU A 24 3.40 -13.24 4.98
N GLU A 25 2.06 -13.14 4.97
CA GLU A 25 1.20 -14.03 5.73
C GLU A 25 1.34 -15.50 5.27
N LYS A 26 1.40 -15.72 3.95
CA LYS A 26 1.64 -17.07 3.39
C LYS A 26 3.00 -17.62 3.82
N LEU A 27 4.07 -16.83 3.75
CA LEU A 27 5.41 -17.26 4.18
C LEU A 27 5.43 -17.60 5.67
N LYS A 28 4.82 -16.78 6.53
CA LYS A 28 4.65 -17.07 7.96
C LYS A 28 3.92 -18.40 8.18
N SER A 29 2.84 -18.66 7.44
CA SER A 29 2.11 -19.93 7.53
C SER A 29 2.95 -21.15 7.08
N GLN A 30 3.81 -20.98 6.07
CA GLN A 30 4.70 -22.03 5.58
C GLN A 30 5.82 -22.32 6.59
N ALA A 31 6.44 -21.29 7.17
CA ALA A 31 7.43 -21.43 8.22
C ALA A 31 6.86 -22.20 9.44
N LEU A 32 5.63 -21.90 9.84
CA LEU A 32 4.94 -22.62 10.92
C LEU A 32 4.74 -24.11 10.59
N LYS A 33 4.37 -24.45 9.35
CA LYS A 33 4.21 -25.85 8.91
C LYS A 33 5.53 -26.60 8.90
N ILE A 34 6.61 -25.96 8.44
CA ILE A 34 7.96 -26.54 8.43
C ILE A 34 8.40 -26.82 9.88
N ASN A 35 8.21 -25.88 10.79
CA ASN A 35 8.52 -26.06 12.22
C ASN A 35 7.66 -27.14 12.89
N ALA A 36 6.35 -27.21 12.61
CA ALA A 36 5.48 -28.24 13.17
C ALA A 36 5.85 -29.66 12.72
N SER A 37 6.33 -29.83 11.48
CA SER A 37 6.79 -31.12 10.96
C SER A 37 8.11 -31.62 11.57
N SER A 38 8.86 -30.74 12.26
CA SER A 38 10.13 -31.09 12.90
C SER A 38 9.95 -31.94 14.17
N LEU A 39 8.79 -31.85 14.84
CA LEU A 39 8.49 -32.59 16.08
C LEU A 39 8.24 -34.09 15.86
N GLN A 40 8.05 -34.53 14.60
CA GLN A 40 7.68 -35.92 14.28
C GLN A 40 8.80 -36.74 13.59
N ALA A 41 9.89 -36.13 13.16
CA ALA A 41 10.92 -36.77 12.35
C ALA A 41 12.24 -36.97 13.11
N ASP A 42 12.16 -37.54 14.31
CA ASP A 42 13.34 -37.98 15.04
C ASP A 42 13.63 -39.44 14.68
N LYS A 43 14.50 -39.65 13.67
CA LYS A 43 15.46 -40.78 13.60
C LYS A 43 16.22 -40.98 12.27
N VAL A 44 15.99 -40.23 11.20
CA VAL A 44 16.76 -40.43 9.94
C VAL A 44 17.05 -39.10 9.26
N GLN A 45 18.23 -38.95 8.64
CA GLN A 45 18.60 -37.98 7.59
C GLN A 45 19.33 -36.68 7.98
N ASN A 46 20.64 -36.80 8.22
CA ASN A 46 21.56 -35.65 8.30
C ASN A 46 21.62 -34.80 7.00
N GLY A 47 21.32 -35.38 5.84
CA GLY A 47 21.24 -34.67 4.55
C GLY A 47 19.92 -33.92 4.30
N SER A 48 18.86 -34.26 5.03
CA SER A 48 17.57 -33.54 4.94
C SER A 48 17.55 -32.28 5.80
N ARG A 49 18.32 -32.25 6.89
CA ARG A 49 18.45 -31.09 7.79
C ARG A 49 19.10 -29.90 7.07
N LYS A 50 20.24 -30.09 6.39
CA LYS A 50 20.90 -29.02 5.62
C LYS A 50 19.98 -28.37 4.58
N LYS A 51 19.21 -29.17 3.83
CA LYS A 51 18.24 -28.64 2.85
C LYS A 51 17.08 -27.86 3.48
N LYS A 52 16.68 -28.21 4.71
CA LYS A 52 15.67 -27.46 5.47
C LYS A 52 16.23 -26.15 6.00
N ASP A 53 17.49 -26.15 6.44
CA ASP A 53 18.18 -24.95 6.91
C ASP A 53 18.39 -23.94 5.76
N ASP A 54 18.82 -24.41 4.58
CA ASP A 54 18.95 -23.58 3.38
C ASP A 54 17.61 -22.96 2.96
N LEU A 55 16.53 -23.76 2.98
CA LEU A 55 15.16 -23.30 2.70
C LEU A 55 14.69 -22.27 3.73
N TYR A 56 15.08 -22.42 5.00
CA TYR A 56 14.73 -21.50 6.07
C TYR A 56 15.46 -20.16 5.90
N ILE A 57 16.75 -20.19 5.52
CA ILE A 57 17.53 -18.98 5.23
C ILE A 57 16.92 -18.22 4.03
N GLU A 58 16.55 -18.92 2.96
CA GLU A 58 15.89 -18.31 1.80
C GLU A 58 14.53 -17.68 2.16
N LEU A 59 13.77 -18.35 3.04
CA LEU A 59 12.48 -17.85 3.51
C LEU A 59 12.61 -16.60 4.39
N LEU A 60 13.65 -16.53 5.21
CA LEU A 60 13.96 -15.33 5.99
C LEU A 60 14.39 -14.16 5.09
N ALA A 61 15.29 -14.39 4.14
CA ALA A 61 15.73 -13.35 3.20
C ALA A 61 14.56 -12.80 2.36
N THR A 62 13.70 -13.67 1.85
CA THR A 62 12.50 -13.25 1.12
C THR A 62 11.50 -12.49 1.99
N GLN A 63 11.39 -12.83 3.29
CA GLN A 63 10.57 -12.05 4.22
C GLN A 63 11.15 -10.65 4.42
N GLU A 64 12.46 -10.52 4.65
CA GLU A 64 13.14 -9.22 4.83
C GLU A 64 12.96 -8.32 3.60
N ASP A 65 13.13 -8.87 2.40
CA ASP A 65 12.92 -8.16 1.14
C ASP A 65 11.48 -7.62 1.02
N ILE A 66 10.49 -8.48 1.27
CA ILE A 66 9.06 -8.10 1.23
C ILE A 66 8.77 -7.00 2.25
N GLU A 67 9.32 -7.10 3.46
CA GLU A 67 9.16 -6.08 4.50
C GLU A 67 9.77 -4.75 4.06
N GLU A 68 10.99 -4.75 3.51
CA GLU A 68 11.66 -3.55 3.03
C GLU A 68 10.86 -2.87 1.90
N TYR A 69 10.40 -3.62 0.91
CA TYR A 69 9.61 -3.06 -0.19
C TYR A 69 8.26 -2.53 0.30
N THR A 70 7.62 -3.21 1.24
CA THR A 70 6.35 -2.76 1.84
C THR A 70 6.55 -1.46 2.61
N VAL A 71 7.64 -1.35 3.38
CA VAL A 71 7.99 -0.12 4.11
C VAL A 71 8.24 1.05 3.17
N LYS A 72 8.95 0.83 2.04
CA LYS A 72 9.15 1.87 1.01
C LYS A 72 7.83 2.36 0.42
N ALA A 73 6.94 1.44 0.04
CA ALA A 73 5.61 1.78 -0.50
C ALA A 73 4.75 2.55 0.52
N LEU A 74 4.76 2.12 1.80
CA LEU A 74 4.07 2.81 2.88
C LEU A 74 4.63 4.21 3.13
N ARG A 75 5.96 4.38 3.06
CA ARG A 75 6.60 5.69 3.21
C ARG A 75 6.17 6.64 2.10
N GLU A 76 6.14 6.19 0.86
CA GLU A 76 5.67 6.99 -0.28
C GLU A 76 4.20 7.41 -0.10
N LYS A 77 3.32 6.49 0.32
CA LYS A 77 1.93 6.81 0.64
C LYS A 77 1.80 7.81 1.79
N ARG A 78 2.63 7.66 2.83
CA ARG A 78 2.64 8.58 3.98
C ARG A 78 3.08 9.98 3.58
N GLU A 79 4.13 10.08 2.77
CA GLU A 79 4.63 11.37 2.27
C GLU A 79 3.54 12.09 1.47
N PHE A 80 2.84 11.37 0.59
CA PHE A 80 1.75 11.94 -0.17
C PHE A 80 0.59 12.44 0.72
N ARG A 81 0.24 11.69 1.77
CA ARG A 81 -0.75 12.14 2.77
C ARG A 81 -0.29 13.38 3.51
N LYS A 82 1.00 13.47 3.82
CA LYS A 82 1.62 14.61 4.50
C LYS A 82 1.56 15.86 3.62
N GLN A 83 1.92 15.75 2.34
CA GLN A 83 1.80 16.84 1.35
C GLN A 83 0.37 17.39 1.30
N ILE A 84 -0.65 16.52 1.27
CA ILE A 84 -2.05 16.96 1.32
C ILE A 84 -2.36 17.68 2.64
N ALA A 85 -1.86 17.19 3.77
CA ALA A 85 -2.15 17.78 5.09
C ALA A 85 -1.53 19.17 5.27
N GLU A 86 -0.39 19.43 4.62
CA GLU A 86 0.34 20.71 4.65
C GLU A 86 -0.30 21.82 3.79
N ILE A 87 -1.28 21.48 2.93
CA ILE A 87 -2.02 22.47 2.15
C ILE A 87 -2.83 23.39 3.09
N GLU A 88 -2.59 24.69 2.98
CA GLU A 88 -3.26 25.73 3.79
C GLU A 88 -4.76 25.86 3.43
N ASP A 89 -5.10 25.78 2.15
CA ASP A 89 -6.49 25.83 1.69
C ASP A 89 -7.25 24.58 2.15
N SER A 90 -8.15 24.80 3.13
CA SER A 90 -8.92 23.73 3.72
C SER A 90 -9.84 23.01 2.73
N ASN A 91 -10.42 23.73 1.76
CA ASN A 91 -11.32 23.12 0.78
C ASN A 91 -10.53 22.28 -0.22
N ALA A 92 -9.39 22.79 -0.69
CA ALA A 92 -8.50 22.04 -1.56
C ALA A 92 -7.98 20.78 -0.87
N ARG A 93 -7.55 20.89 0.39
CA ARG A 93 -7.11 19.76 1.20
C ARG A 93 -8.21 18.71 1.36
N THR A 94 -9.42 19.10 1.78
CA THR A 94 -10.55 18.18 1.94
C THR A 94 -10.91 17.49 0.63
N LEU A 95 -10.92 18.22 -0.48
CA LEU A 95 -11.15 17.64 -1.81
C LEU A 95 -10.10 16.58 -2.16
N LEU A 96 -8.81 16.90 -1.98
CA LEU A 96 -7.72 15.98 -2.27
C LEU A 96 -7.72 14.75 -1.36
N GLN A 97 -8.10 14.90 -0.08
CA GLN A 97 -8.30 13.77 0.84
C GLN A 97 -9.39 12.83 0.32
N MET A 98 -10.55 13.36 -0.06
CA MET A 98 -11.65 12.54 -0.58
C MET A 98 -11.29 11.83 -1.89
N VAL A 99 -10.60 12.52 -2.81
CA VAL A 99 -10.22 11.96 -4.11
C VAL A 99 -9.12 10.91 -3.99
N TYR A 100 -8.08 11.18 -3.20
CA TYR A 100 -6.85 10.39 -3.23
C TYR A 100 -6.65 9.49 -2.02
N ILE A 101 -7.19 9.85 -0.86
CA ILE A 101 -7.05 9.06 0.37
C ILE A 101 -8.27 8.16 0.54
N GLU A 102 -9.47 8.75 0.54
CA GLU A 102 -10.73 8.03 0.69
C GLU A 102 -11.18 7.37 -0.63
N GLN A 103 -10.71 7.88 -1.77
CA GLN A 103 -11.01 7.39 -3.11
C GLN A 103 -12.52 7.33 -3.40
N LEU A 104 -13.25 8.34 -2.92
CA LEU A 104 -14.70 8.44 -3.10
C LEU A 104 -15.06 8.66 -4.57
N PRO A 105 -16.24 8.18 -5.00
CA PRO A 105 -16.73 8.45 -6.34
C PRO A 105 -17.16 9.93 -6.46
N ILE A 106 -17.10 10.45 -7.69
CA ILE A 106 -17.30 11.89 -7.97
C ILE A 106 -18.68 12.37 -7.50
N ASN A 107 -19.73 11.56 -7.69
CA ASN A 107 -21.08 11.88 -7.25
C ASN A 107 -21.15 12.14 -5.74
N GLU A 108 -20.50 11.30 -4.93
CA GLU A 108 -20.47 11.45 -3.47
C GLU A 108 -19.67 12.70 -3.06
N ILE A 109 -18.56 12.97 -3.75
CA ILE A 109 -17.76 14.18 -3.51
C ILE A 109 -18.58 15.43 -3.82
N CYS A 110 -19.29 15.44 -4.96
CA CYS A 110 -20.16 16.53 -5.35
C CYS A 110 -21.27 16.78 -4.33
N GLU A 111 -21.90 15.72 -3.82
CA GLU A 111 -22.92 15.80 -2.76
C GLU A 111 -22.36 16.39 -1.46
N ARG A 112 -21.13 16.02 -1.07
CA ARG A 112 -20.47 16.54 0.14
C ARG A 112 -20.06 18.01 0.04
N PHE A 113 -19.89 18.55 -1.16
CA PHE A 113 -19.59 19.96 -1.42
C PHE A 113 -20.87 20.72 -1.84
N ASP A 114 -21.92 20.66 -1.02
CA ASP A 114 -23.17 21.39 -1.24
C ASP A 114 -23.86 21.09 -2.59
N GLY A 115 -23.66 19.90 -3.14
CA GLY A 115 -24.26 19.49 -4.41
C GLY A 115 -23.68 20.19 -5.64
N ILE A 116 -22.38 20.48 -5.65
CA ILE A 116 -21.71 21.06 -6.82
C ILE A 116 -21.85 20.17 -8.07
N SER A 117 -21.82 20.81 -9.25
CA SER A 117 -21.82 20.08 -10.52
C SER A 117 -20.46 19.39 -10.79
N GLU A 118 -20.47 18.29 -11.54
CA GLU A 118 -19.22 17.61 -11.98
C GLU A 118 -18.23 18.55 -12.69
N PRO A 119 -18.65 19.46 -13.60
CA PRO A 119 -17.73 20.42 -14.21
C PRO A 119 -17.01 21.30 -13.16
N THR A 120 -17.75 21.76 -12.14
CA THR A 120 -17.18 22.54 -11.04
C THR A 120 -16.15 21.73 -10.27
N TYR A 121 -16.47 20.46 -9.96
CA TYR A 121 -15.54 19.53 -9.33
C TYR A 121 -14.22 19.42 -10.10
N TYR A 122 -14.24 19.21 -11.42
CA TYR A 122 -13.00 19.11 -12.21
C TYR A 122 -12.20 20.41 -12.27
N VAL A 123 -12.84 21.57 -12.14
CA VAL A 123 -12.15 22.86 -12.05
C VAL A 123 -11.48 23.01 -10.68
N TRP A 124 -12.18 22.67 -9.61
CA TRP A 124 -11.65 22.73 -8.25
C TRP A 124 -10.51 21.76 -8.04
N LEU A 125 -10.65 20.53 -8.54
CA LEU A 125 -9.61 19.52 -8.47
C LEU A 125 -8.34 19.97 -9.17
N ARG A 126 -8.44 20.53 -10.39
CA ARG A 126 -7.28 21.09 -11.10
C ARG A 126 -6.61 22.25 -10.36
N LYS A 127 -7.37 23.05 -9.62
CA LYS A 127 -6.81 24.13 -8.78
C LYS A 127 -6.10 23.55 -7.56
N ALA A 128 -6.74 22.63 -6.86
CA ALA A 128 -6.19 21.97 -5.68
C ALA A 128 -4.91 21.18 -6.02
N GLU A 129 -4.86 20.53 -7.18
CA GLU A 129 -3.68 19.77 -7.62
C GLU A 129 -2.44 20.64 -7.85
N LYS A 130 -2.61 21.90 -8.26
CA LYS A 130 -1.47 22.82 -8.39
C LYS A 130 -0.76 23.07 -7.06
N LEU A 131 -1.52 23.07 -5.96
CA LEU A 131 -0.98 23.20 -4.60
C LEU A 131 -0.18 21.98 -4.14
N LEU A 132 -0.19 20.88 -4.89
CA LEU A 132 0.64 19.70 -4.66
C LEU A 132 1.87 19.66 -5.60
N GLU A 133 2.00 20.62 -6.51
CA GLU A 133 3.14 20.79 -7.42
C GLU A 133 4.05 21.96 -7.02
N ASP A 134 3.53 22.91 -6.25
CA ASP A 134 4.24 24.02 -5.61
C ASP A 134 4.88 23.59 -4.26
#